data_AF-A0A397FL76-F1
#
_entry.id   AF-A0A397FL76-F1
#
_cell.length_a   1.000
_cell.length_b   1.000
_cell.length_c   1.000
_cell.angle_alpha   90.00
_cell.angle_beta   90.00
_cell.angle_gamma   90.00
#
_symmetry.space_group_name_H-M   'P 1'
#
loop_
_entity.id
_entity.type
_entity.pdbx_description
1 polymer ?
#
loop_
_entity_poly.entity_id
_entity_poly.type
_entity_poly.pdbx_seq_one_letter_code
_entity_poly.pdbx_strand_id
1 'polypeptide(L)'
;MNNDAQQHLNQITRKGRIYYLDISNRDLAGNADLSEFTTLQSFNVANNHFENLDFLNSLPNKDKLQSLNLFGNQIQEIDFAKLFTDFPNLKRINISKNPASAKNLNNLTSEQFSKIIEGIKTKQIQLNCWKGTVLMDLLVHAKELVGRGNTNQQTQAHMSYLQEIVSQPQKTEIRKSAPNNSQNNTRSPNTSIYLLVGGLILFSLAVLWIGYWLGKRKKVAANSMAE
;
A
#
# COMPACT_ATOMS: atom_id res chain seq x y z
N MET A 1 -18.61 1.18 15.22
CA MET A 1 -18.38 -0.25 15.51
C MET A 1 -18.08 -0.90 14.18
N ASN A 2 -16.95 -1.58 14.06
CA ASN A 2 -16.58 -2.23 12.80
C ASN A 2 -17.32 -3.58 12.70
N ASN A 3 -17.61 -4.00 11.49
CA ASN A 3 -18.18 -5.32 11.22
C ASN A 3 -17.09 -6.40 11.32
N ASP A 4 -17.44 -7.57 11.85
CA ASP A 4 -16.49 -8.68 11.91
C ASP A 4 -16.32 -9.32 10.53
N ALA A 5 -15.07 -9.35 10.04
CA ALA A 5 -14.76 -9.91 8.73
C ALA A 5 -15.11 -11.39 8.63
N GLN A 6 -14.89 -12.18 9.69
CA GLN A 6 -15.21 -13.60 9.70
C GLN A 6 -16.71 -13.85 9.56
N GLN A 7 -17.55 -13.09 10.26
CA GLN A 7 -19.01 -13.17 10.12
C GLN A 7 -19.45 -12.91 8.68
N HIS A 8 -18.85 -11.94 7.99
CA HIS A 8 -19.14 -11.71 6.58
C HIS A 8 -18.74 -12.90 5.70
N LEU A 9 -17.54 -13.45 5.91
CA LEU A 9 -17.07 -14.62 5.17
C LEU A 9 -17.96 -15.84 5.41
N ASN A 10 -18.48 -16.04 6.61
CA ASN A 10 -19.37 -17.16 6.96
C ASN A 10 -20.68 -17.16 6.15
N GLN A 11 -21.13 -16.01 5.66
CA GLN A 11 -22.32 -15.89 4.82
C GLN A 11 -22.08 -16.32 3.36
N ILE A 12 -20.81 -16.41 2.93
CA ILE A 12 -20.45 -16.78 1.58
C ILE A 12 -20.55 -18.30 1.41
N THR A 13 -21.35 -18.73 0.44
CA THR A 13 -21.47 -20.14 0.07
C THR A 13 -20.53 -20.50 -1.07
N ARG A 14 -20.19 -21.78 -1.20
CA ARG A 14 -19.35 -22.32 -2.30
C ARG A 14 -17.97 -21.63 -2.43
N LYS A 15 -17.36 -21.24 -1.30
CA LYS A 15 -16.06 -20.52 -1.22
C LYS A 15 -14.95 -21.14 -2.07
N GLY A 16 -14.86 -22.47 -2.10
CA GLY A 16 -13.87 -23.20 -2.90
C GLY A 16 -13.99 -23.04 -4.42
N ARG A 17 -15.05 -22.40 -4.93
CA ARG A 17 -15.24 -22.11 -6.37
C ARG A 17 -15.04 -20.62 -6.71
N ILE A 18 -14.65 -19.79 -5.74
CA ILE A 18 -14.53 -18.35 -5.90
C ILE A 18 -13.12 -18.00 -6.41
N TYR A 19 -13.06 -17.53 -7.65
CA TYR A 19 -11.82 -17.03 -8.29
C TYR A 19 -11.56 -15.55 -7.98
N TYR A 20 -12.62 -14.78 -7.82
CA TYR A 20 -12.60 -13.35 -7.48
C TYR A 20 -13.47 -13.12 -6.25
N LEU A 21 -12.87 -12.68 -5.16
CA LEU A 21 -13.57 -12.32 -3.93
C LEU A 21 -13.55 -10.79 -3.76
N ASP A 22 -14.71 -10.18 -3.57
CA ASP A 22 -14.85 -8.76 -3.28
C ASP A 22 -15.64 -8.53 -1.99
N ILE A 23 -14.91 -8.12 -0.95
CA ILE A 23 -15.44 -7.72 0.35
C ILE A 23 -15.19 -6.24 0.63
N SER A 24 -14.96 -5.43 -0.41
CA SER A 24 -14.65 -4.00 -0.26
C SER A 24 -15.82 -3.17 0.28
N ASN A 25 -15.52 -2.03 0.90
CA ASN A 25 -16.49 -1.01 1.36
C ASN A 25 -17.55 -1.55 2.34
N ARG A 26 -17.13 -2.27 3.39
CA ARG A 26 -18.04 -2.95 4.31
C ARG A 26 -17.74 -2.70 5.79
N ASP A 27 -16.84 -1.75 6.08
CA ASP A 27 -16.37 -1.44 7.43
C ASP A 27 -15.88 -2.70 8.19
N LEU A 28 -15.28 -3.66 7.45
CA LEU A 28 -14.81 -4.92 8.02
C LEU A 28 -13.50 -4.71 8.79
N ALA A 29 -13.35 -5.40 9.92
CA ALA A 29 -12.13 -5.46 10.71
C ALA A 29 -11.94 -6.85 11.32
N GLY A 30 -10.80 -7.03 11.99
CA GLY A 30 -10.51 -8.24 12.75
C GLY A 30 -10.03 -9.39 11.88
N ASN A 31 -10.33 -10.61 12.33
CA ASN A 31 -9.80 -11.83 11.73
C ASN A 31 -10.62 -12.25 10.50
N ALA A 32 -9.94 -12.82 9.52
CA ALA A 32 -10.56 -13.42 8.35
C ALA A 32 -9.83 -14.73 8.02
N ASP A 33 -10.52 -15.85 8.16
CA ASP A 33 -10.08 -17.17 7.74
C ASP A 33 -10.44 -17.40 6.27
N LEU A 34 -9.41 -17.58 5.46
CA LEU A 34 -9.51 -17.81 4.02
C LEU A 34 -9.31 -19.28 3.65
N SER A 35 -9.27 -20.20 4.63
CA SER A 35 -8.98 -21.63 4.45
C SER A 35 -9.89 -22.33 3.42
N GLU A 36 -11.13 -21.86 3.26
CA GLU A 36 -12.09 -22.44 2.31
C GLU A 36 -11.98 -21.89 0.87
N PHE A 37 -11.19 -20.84 0.62
CA PHE A 37 -11.09 -20.17 -0.70
C PHE A 37 -10.00 -20.80 -1.59
N THR A 38 -10.14 -22.09 -1.89
CA THR A 38 -9.11 -22.93 -2.54
C THR A 38 -8.78 -22.60 -4.01
N THR A 39 -9.55 -21.72 -4.65
CA THR A 39 -9.39 -21.32 -6.06
C THR A 39 -9.14 -19.83 -6.25
N LEU A 40 -8.94 -19.07 -5.17
CA LEU A 40 -8.86 -17.62 -5.22
C LEU A 40 -7.65 -17.12 -6.01
N GLN A 41 -7.90 -16.24 -6.99
CA GLN A 41 -6.88 -15.63 -7.83
C GLN A 41 -6.81 -14.11 -7.66
N SER A 42 -7.93 -13.49 -7.28
CA SER A 42 -7.98 -12.05 -7.06
C SER A 42 -8.83 -11.73 -5.84
N PHE A 43 -8.29 -10.91 -4.94
CA PHE A 43 -8.94 -10.54 -3.71
C PHE A 43 -9.01 -9.02 -3.57
N ASN A 44 -10.23 -8.49 -3.51
CA ASN A 44 -10.50 -7.08 -3.25
C ASN A 44 -11.07 -6.89 -1.84
N VAL A 45 -10.28 -6.27 -0.97
CA VAL A 45 -10.61 -5.96 0.43
C VAL A 45 -10.48 -4.45 0.70
N ALA A 46 -10.57 -3.63 -0.35
CA ALA A 46 -10.40 -2.19 -0.26
C ALA A 46 -11.47 -1.51 0.62
N ASN A 47 -11.13 -0.35 1.20
CA ASN A 47 -12.00 0.49 2.02
C ASN A 47 -12.63 -0.30 3.18
N ASN A 48 -11.78 -0.83 4.05
CA ASN A 48 -12.12 -1.53 5.29
C ASN A 48 -11.15 -1.06 6.39
N HIS A 49 -11.07 -1.79 7.50
CA HIS A 49 -10.26 -1.44 8.68
C HIS A 49 -9.22 -2.51 9.03
N PHE A 50 -8.66 -3.21 8.03
CA PHE A 50 -7.58 -4.17 8.29
C PHE A 50 -6.27 -3.45 8.64
N GLU A 51 -5.60 -3.89 9.70
CA GLU A 51 -4.37 -3.26 10.21
C GLU A 51 -3.08 -3.99 9.81
N ASN A 52 -3.20 -5.22 9.34
CA ASN A 52 -2.11 -6.09 8.91
C ASN A 52 -2.60 -7.02 7.78
N LEU A 53 -1.72 -7.92 7.34
CA LEU A 53 -1.99 -8.89 6.27
C LEU A 53 -2.15 -10.33 6.81
N ASP A 54 -2.31 -10.52 8.13
CA ASP A 54 -2.24 -11.84 8.76
C ASP A 54 -3.37 -12.78 8.31
N PHE A 55 -4.52 -12.22 7.91
CA PHE A 55 -5.62 -12.98 7.31
C PHE A 55 -5.22 -13.72 6.03
N LEU A 56 -4.17 -13.30 5.33
CA LEU A 56 -3.66 -14.00 4.16
C LEU A 56 -2.91 -15.29 4.53
N ASN A 57 -2.51 -15.47 5.80
CA ASN A 57 -1.77 -16.65 6.23
C ASN A 57 -2.58 -17.94 6.09
N SER A 58 -3.91 -17.86 6.24
CA SER A 58 -4.84 -18.99 6.12
C SER A 58 -5.22 -19.33 4.68
N LEU A 59 -4.88 -18.49 3.70
CA LEU A 59 -5.24 -18.74 2.30
C LEU A 59 -4.51 -20.00 1.78
N PRO A 60 -5.22 -21.04 1.34
CA PRO A 60 -4.61 -22.21 0.70
C PRO A 60 -4.19 -21.86 -0.74
N ASN A 61 -3.26 -22.62 -1.30
CA ASN A 61 -2.79 -22.44 -2.69
C ASN A 61 -2.39 -20.98 -2.99
N LYS A 62 -1.55 -20.39 -2.12
CA LYS A 62 -1.11 -18.99 -2.23
C LYS A 62 -0.46 -18.66 -3.58
N ASP A 63 0.08 -19.67 -4.26
CA ASP A 63 0.61 -19.60 -5.62
C ASP A 63 -0.47 -19.26 -6.67
N LYS A 64 -1.76 -19.39 -6.38
CA LYS A 64 -2.84 -19.00 -7.31
C LYS A 64 -3.16 -17.51 -7.26
N LEU A 65 -2.85 -16.82 -6.17
CA LEU A 65 -3.22 -15.42 -5.98
C LEU A 65 -2.36 -14.51 -6.88
N GLN A 66 -2.99 -13.77 -7.76
CA GLN A 66 -2.35 -12.89 -8.75
C GLN A 66 -2.61 -11.41 -8.50
N SER A 67 -3.71 -11.07 -7.81
CA SER A 67 -4.12 -9.69 -7.57
C SER A 67 -4.65 -9.51 -6.14
N LEU A 68 -4.17 -8.47 -5.47
CA LEU A 68 -4.57 -8.13 -4.11
C LEU A 68 -4.80 -6.62 -3.99
N ASN A 69 -6.03 -6.22 -3.69
CA ASN A 69 -6.37 -4.82 -3.48
C ASN A 69 -6.70 -4.55 -2.00
N LEU A 70 -5.79 -3.83 -1.34
CA LEU A 70 -5.83 -3.42 0.07
C LEU A 70 -6.03 -1.91 0.22
N PHE A 71 -6.42 -1.21 -0.85
CA PHE A 71 -6.58 0.24 -0.85
C PHE A 71 -7.44 0.72 0.31
N GLY A 72 -7.05 1.80 0.99
CA GLY A 72 -7.92 2.44 1.99
C GLY A 72 -8.19 1.58 3.22
N ASN A 73 -7.17 0.92 3.75
CA ASN A 73 -7.22 0.19 5.02
C ASN A 73 -6.35 0.92 6.07
N GLN A 74 -6.08 0.25 7.19
CA GLN A 74 -5.27 0.78 8.30
C GLN A 74 -3.92 0.05 8.42
N ILE A 75 -3.43 -0.52 7.32
CA ILE A 75 -2.21 -1.33 7.28
C ILE A 75 -1.00 -0.48 7.67
N GLN A 76 -0.33 -0.88 8.75
CA GLN A 76 0.76 -0.08 9.34
C GLN A 76 2.13 -0.43 8.78
N GLU A 77 2.32 -1.68 8.37
CA GLU A 77 3.60 -2.19 7.86
C GLU A 77 3.39 -3.18 6.73
N ILE A 78 4.35 -3.22 5.80
CA ILE A 78 4.42 -4.24 4.76
C ILE A 78 5.82 -4.85 4.69
N ASP A 79 5.86 -6.18 4.70
CA ASP A 79 7.06 -6.96 4.42
C ASP A 79 6.93 -7.54 3.01
N PHE A 80 7.56 -6.88 2.04
CA PHE A 80 7.50 -7.31 0.64
C PHE A 80 8.25 -8.63 0.40
N ALA A 81 9.32 -8.89 1.15
CA ALA A 81 10.10 -10.12 1.00
C ALA A 81 9.26 -11.32 1.40
N LYS A 82 8.58 -11.24 2.57
CA LYS A 82 7.61 -12.25 2.98
C LYS A 82 6.45 -12.36 1.99
N LEU A 83 5.86 -11.23 1.59
CA LEU A 83 4.70 -11.24 0.70
C LEU A 83 4.99 -11.92 -0.64
N PHE A 84 6.11 -11.62 -1.30
CA PHE A 84 6.45 -12.25 -2.58
C PHE A 84 6.99 -13.68 -2.45
N THR A 85 7.47 -14.07 -1.26
CA THR A 85 7.84 -15.46 -0.98
C THR A 85 6.59 -16.32 -0.78
N ASP A 86 5.65 -15.84 0.03
CA ASP A 86 4.38 -16.53 0.30
C ASP A 86 3.47 -16.57 -0.94
N PHE A 87 3.48 -15.51 -1.76
CA PHE A 87 2.62 -15.36 -2.95
C PHE A 87 3.47 -15.14 -4.22
N PRO A 88 4.14 -16.19 -4.74
CA PRO A 88 5.13 -16.05 -5.81
C PRO A 88 4.54 -15.48 -7.11
N ASN A 89 3.27 -15.80 -7.41
CA ASN A 89 2.58 -15.38 -8.62
C ASN A 89 1.80 -14.06 -8.47
N LEU A 90 1.93 -13.37 -7.32
CA LEU A 90 1.27 -12.08 -7.10
C LEU A 90 1.87 -11.02 -8.04
N LYS A 91 1.03 -10.44 -8.91
CA LYS A 91 1.43 -9.47 -9.94
C LYS A 91 0.93 -8.07 -9.61
N ARG A 92 -0.31 -7.97 -9.12
CA ARG A 92 -0.96 -6.69 -8.82
C ARG A 92 -1.19 -6.52 -7.33
N ILE A 93 -0.73 -5.39 -6.78
CA ILE A 93 -0.91 -5.05 -5.38
C ILE A 93 -1.26 -3.57 -5.28
N ASN A 94 -2.32 -3.24 -4.55
CA ASN A 94 -2.61 -1.86 -4.20
C ASN A 94 -2.72 -1.71 -2.69
N ILE A 95 -1.76 -1.02 -2.07
CA ILE A 95 -1.79 -0.65 -0.65
C ILE A 95 -1.93 0.86 -0.45
N SER A 96 -2.31 1.58 -1.50
CA SER A 96 -2.49 3.03 -1.42
C SER A 96 -3.54 3.37 -0.36
N LYS A 97 -3.45 4.57 0.21
CA LYS A 97 -4.32 5.03 1.30
C LYS A 97 -4.27 4.14 2.56
N ASN A 98 -3.10 3.59 2.85
CA ASN A 98 -2.79 3.00 4.15
C ASN A 98 -1.71 3.86 4.86
N PRO A 99 -1.58 3.78 6.20
CA PRO A 99 -0.49 4.39 6.96
C PRO A 99 0.84 3.61 6.89
N ALA A 100 1.02 2.75 5.88
CA ALA A 100 2.07 1.74 5.83
C ALA A 100 3.50 2.30 5.73
N SER A 101 4.46 1.65 6.40
CA SER A 101 5.90 1.68 6.12
C SER A 101 6.40 0.32 5.65
N ALA A 102 7.50 0.27 4.90
CA ALA A 102 8.11 -1.00 4.52
C ALA A 102 9.11 -1.47 5.59
N LYS A 103 9.16 -2.79 5.84
CA LYS A 103 10.14 -3.42 6.74
C LYS A 103 10.88 -4.56 6.05
N ASN A 104 11.97 -5.01 6.67
CA ASN A 104 12.76 -6.16 6.23
C ASN A 104 13.23 -6.07 4.77
N LEU A 105 13.47 -4.85 4.27
CA LEU A 105 13.88 -4.64 2.87
C LEU A 105 15.22 -5.30 2.54
N ASN A 106 16.10 -5.47 3.54
CA ASN A 106 17.35 -6.23 3.43
C ASN A 106 17.16 -7.73 3.13
N ASN A 107 15.94 -8.27 3.31
CA ASN A 107 15.61 -9.65 2.97
C ASN A 107 15.11 -9.80 1.52
N LEU A 108 14.95 -8.71 0.78
CA LEU A 108 14.57 -8.77 -0.63
C LEU A 108 15.69 -9.38 -1.46
N THR A 109 15.33 -10.32 -2.33
CA THR A 109 16.22 -10.71 -3.44
C THR A 109 16.28 -9.58 -4.46
N SER A 110 17.33 -9.55 -5.29
CA SER A 110 17.43 -8.58 -6.39
C SER A 110 16.25 -8.70 -7.37
N GLU A 111 15.71 -9.91 -7.57
CA GLU A 111 14.53 -10.15 -8.39
C GLU A 111 13.27 -9.57 -7.76
N GLN A 112 13.04 -9.79 -6.45
CA GLN A 112 11.89 -9.23 -5.74
C GLN A 112 11.95 -7.70 -5.72
N PHE A 113 13.13 -7.10 -5.48
CA PHE A 113 13.29 -5.66 -5.55
C PHE A 113 12.98 -5.14 -6.96
N SER A 114 13.51 -5.80 -8.01
CA SER A 114 13.21 -5.45 -9.41
C SER A 114 11.72 -5.54 -9.72
N LYS A 115 11.05 -6.61 -9.26
CA LYS A 115 9.60 -6.80 -9.40
C LYS A 115 8.81 -5.66 -8.78
N ILE A 116 9.23 -5.16 -7.60
CA ILE A 116 8.61 -3.99 -6.96
C ILE A 116 8.73 -2.78 -7.87
N ILE A 117 9.94 -2.46 -8.31
CA ILE A 117 10.21 -1.24 -9.08
C ILE A 117 9.50 -1.26 -10.45
N GLU A 118 9.57 -2.37 -11.17
CA GLU A 118 8.86 -2.53 -12.45
C GLU A 118 7.34 -2.55 -12.26
N GLY A 119 6.85 -3.14 -11.17
CA GLY A 119 5.44 -3.09 -10.81
C GLY A 119 4.95 -1.67 -10.53
N ILE A 120 5.77 -0.82 -9.89
CA ILE A 120 5.46 0.60 -9.68
C ILE A 120 5.41 1.34 -11.03
N LYS A 121 6.44 1.17 -11.89
CA LYS A 121 6.49 1.77 -13.23
C LYS A 121 5.27 1.45 -14.07
N THR A 122 4.85 0.19 -14.04
CA THR A 122 3.71 -0.32 -14.82
C THR A 122 2.36 -0.16 -14.10
N LYS A 123 2.33 0.49 -12.93
CA LYS A 123 1.15 0.68 -12.07
C LYS A 123 0.48 -0.61 -11.58
N GLN A 124 1.16 -1.75 -11.68
CA GLN A 124 0.70 -3.00 -11.09
C GLN A 124 0.87 -2.99 -9.57
N ILE A 125 1.87 -2.27 -9.06
CA ILE A 125 2.12 -2.08 -7.63
C ILE A 125 1.87 -0.60 -7.29
N GLN A 126 0.87 -0.33 -6.46
CA GLN A 126 0.45 1.02 -6.10
C GLN A 126 0.66 1.26 -4.59
N LEU A 127 1.51 2.23 -4.26
CA LEU A 127 2.07 2.44 -2.92
C LEU A 127 1.81 3.85 -2.37
N ASN A 128 0.77 4.55 -2.83
CA ASN A 128 0.47 5.92 -2.42
C ASN A 128 -0.12 5.95 -0.99
N CYS A 129 0.72 5.67 0.00
CA CYS A 129 0.39 5.60 1.43
C CYS A 129 0.35 7.01 2.05
N TRP A 130 -0.54 7.24 3.02
CA TRP A 130 -0.74 8.58 3.61
C TRP A 130 0.45 9.11 4.40
N LYS A 131 1.32 8.22 4.90
CA LYS A 131 2.59 8.60 5.54
C LYS A 131 3.74 8.78 4.54
N GLY A 132 3.54 8.44 3.27
CA GLY A 132 4.55 8.52 2.22
C GLY A 132 5.79 7.63 2.44
N THR A 133 5.79 6.77 3.48
CA THR A 133 7.00 6.10 3.94
C THR A 133 7.46 4.97 3.02
N VAL A 134 6.55 4.16 2.45
CA VAL A 134 6.95 2.99 1.66
C VAL A 134 7.88 3.35 0.49
N LEU A 135 7.54 4.37 -0.28
CA LEU A 135 8.36 4.79 -1.42
C LEU A 135 9.73 5.34 -0.97
N MET A 136 9.74 6.06 0.16
CA MET A 136 10.97 6.56 0.76
C MET A 136 11.82 5.43 1.35
N ASP A 137 11.22 4.44 2.00
CA ASP A 137 11.89 3.26 2.53
C ASP A 137 12.59 2.49 1.40
N LEU A 138 11.92 2.33 0.26
CA LEU A 138 12.50 1.74 -0.95
C LEU A 138 13.66 2.58 -1.51
N LEU A 139 13.55 3.91 -1.52
CA LEU A 139 14.64 4.80 -1.97
C LEU A 139 15.86 4.72 -1.05
N VAL A 140 15.66 4.72 0.27
CA VAL A 140 16.73 4.55 1.26
C VAL A 140 17.45 3.21 1.03
N HIS A 141 16.68 2.13 0.88
CA HIS A 141 17.21 0.81 0.60
C HIS A 141 18.03 0.78 -0.71
N ALA A 142 17.53 1.39 -1.79
CA ALA A 142 18.24 1.47 -3.05
C ALA A 142 19.59 2.20 -2.92
N LYS A 143 19.63 3.32 -2.16
CA LYS A 143 20.88 4.04 -1.89
C LYS A 143 21.87 3.21 -1.08
N GLU A 144 21.40 2.46 -0.08
CA GLU A 144 22.25 1.54 0.69
C GLU A 144 22.86 0.45 -0.20
N LEU A 145 22.08 -0.14 -1.11
CA LEU A 145 22.59 -1.13 -2.06
C LEU A 145 23.69 -0.55 -2.95
N VAL A 146 23.48 0.66 -3.48
CA VAL A 146 24.50 1.36 -4.30
C VAL A 146 25.75 1.69 -3.48
N GLY A 147 25.58 2.19 -2.25
CA GLY A 147 26.68 2.57 -1.37
C GLY A 147 27.55 1.39 -0.90
N ARG A 148 26.98 0.17 -0.82
CA ARG A 148 27.71 -1.06 -0.47
C ARG A 148 28.55 -1.62 -1.63
N GLY A 149 28.63 -0.93 -2.76
CA GLY A 149 29.37 -1.39 -3.94
C GLY A 149 28.66 -2.52 -4.70
N ASN A 150 27.38 -2.77 -4.42
CA ASN A 150 26.54 -3.75 -5.12
C ASN A 150 26.14 -3.17 -6.49
N THR A 151 27.12 -3.12 -7.38
CA THR A 151 27.18 -2.26 -8.56
C THR A 151 26.73 -3.00 -9.81
N ASN A 152 25.41 -3.12 -9.98
CA ASN A 152 24.85 -3.33 -11.31
C ASN A 152 24.11 -2.06 -11.78
N GLN A 153 24.16 -1.82 -13.09
CA GLN A 153 23.50 -0.68 -13.74
C GLN A 153 22.00 -0.63 -13.41
N GLN A 154 21.39 -1.80 -13.16
CA GLN A 154 19.99 -1.94 -12.81
C GLN A 154 19.65 -1.34 -11.44
N THR A 155 20.46 -1.55 -10.40
CA THR A 155 20.22 -0.99 -9.06
C THR A 155 20.36 0.53 -9.08
N GLN A 156 21.31 1.05 -9.86
CA GLN A 156 21.43 2.49 -10.09
C GLN A 156 20.19 3.05 -10.80
N ALA A 157 19.71 2.39 -11.86
CA ALA A 157 18.50 2.78 -12.56
C ALA A 157 17.26 2.75 -11.66
N HIS A 158 17.13 1.75 -10.79
CA HIS A 158 16.05 1.68 -9.80
C HIS A 158 16.11 2.83 -8.79
N MET A 159 17.31 3.14 -8.27
CA MET A 159 17.51 4.27 -7.37
C MET A 159 17.14 5.59 -8.05
N SER A 160 17.61 5.84 -9.28
CA SER A 160 17.30 7.04 -10.05
C SER A 160 15.80 7.19 -10.29
N TYR A 161 15.13 6.10 -10.68
CA TYR A 161 13.69 6.08 -10.86
C TYR A 161 12.94 6.42 -9.56
N LEU A 162 13.29 5.78 -8.44
CA LEU A 162 12.70 6.06 -7.13
C LEU A 162 12.93 7.53 -6.73
N GLN A 163 14.11 8.08 -6.99
CA GLN A 163 14.43 9.46 -6.68
C GLN A 163 13.60 10.44 -7.52
N GLU A 164 13.34 10.13 -8.78
CA GLU A 164 12.44 10.90 -9.64
C GLU A 164 11.02 10.92 -9.06
N ILE A 165 10.42 9.75 -8.78
CA ILE A 165 9.02 9.68 -8.35
C ILE A 165 8.78 10.16 -6.91
N VAL A 166 9.80 10.12 -6.04
CA VAL A 166 9.74 10.77 -4.71
C VAL A 166 9.77 12.29 -4.82
N SER A 167 10.46 12.83 -5.82
CA SER A 167 10.58 14.28 -6.03
C SER A 167 9.34 14.90 -6.67
N GLN A 168 8.46 14.09 -7.27
CA GLN A 168 7.22 14.59 -7.87
C GLN A 168 6.21 14.97 -6.77
N PRO A 169 5.50 16.11 -6.90
CA PRO A 169 4.42 16.45 -5.98
C PRO A 169 3.35 15.36 -5.94
N GLN A 170 3.17 14.71 -4.79
CA GLN A 170 2.08 13.75 -4.62
C GLN A 170 0.74 14.50 -4.70
N LYS A 171 -0.06 14.22 -5.73
CA LYS A 171 -1.44 14.73 -5.84
C LYS A 171 -2.30 14.05 -4.78
N THR A 172 -2.48 14.69 -3.62
CA THR A 172 -3.46 14.28 -2.61
C THR A 172 -4.85 14.78 -3.02
N GLU A 173 -5.68 13.88 -3.57
CA GLU A 173 -7.13 14.14 -3.69
C GLU A 173 -7.77 14.14 -2.29
N ILE A 174 -7.97 15.33 -1.73
CA ILE A 174 -8.83 15.51 -0.56
C ILE A 174 -10.27 15.61 -1.07
N ARG A 175 -11.02 14.50 -1.04
CA ARG A 175 -12.48 14.56 -1.13
C ARG A 175 -13.00 15.15 0.19
N LYS A 176 -13.42 16.41 0.18
CA LYS A 176 -14.30 16.94 1.22
C LYS A 176 -15.62 16.16 1.14
N SER A 177 -16.00 15.45 2.19
CA SER A 177 -17.35 14.94 2.37
C SER A 177 -18.29 16.14 2.50
N ALA A 178 -19.13 16.37 1.49
CA ALA A 178 -20.23 17.32 1.59
C ALA A 178 -21.30 16.74 2.55
N PRO A 179 -21.93 17.55 3.42
CA PRO A 179 -23.07 17.10 4.19
C PRO A 179 -24.25 16.88 3.23
N ASN A 180 -24.97 15.78 3.44
CA ASN A 180 -26.24 15.49 2.78
C ASN A 180 -27.22 16.65 3.01
N ASN A 181 -27.68 17.28 1.94
CA ASN A 181 -29.04 17.83 1.89
C ASN A 181 -29.56 17.84 0.45
N SER A 182 -30.70 17.17 0.28
CA SER A 182 -31.53 17.22 -0.93
C SER A 182 -31.98 18.65 -1.23
N GLN A 183 -31.75 19.12 -2.45
CA GLN A 183 -32.79 19.55 -3.41
C GLN A 183 -32.21 20.34 -4.59
N ASN A 184 -32.66 19.91 -5.77
CA ASN A 184 -32.99 20.69 -6.98
C ASN A 184 -31.90 21.14 -7.96
N ASN A 185 -32.22 20.84 -9.22
CA ASN A 185 -31.54 21.11 -10.49
C ASN A 185 -31.12 22.57 -10.70
N THR A 186 -29.94 22.76 -11.28
CA THR A 186 -29.71 23.57 -12.50
C THR A 186 -28.32 23.28 -13.08
N ARG A 187 -28.24 23.14 -14.41
CA ARG A 187 -26.99 23.00 -15.17
C ARG A 187 -26.29 24.36 -15.27
N SER A 188 -25.04 24.42 -14.86
CA SER A 188 -24.05 25.44 -15.28
C SER A 188 -22.64 24.86 -15.03
N PRO A 189 -21.61 25.16 -15.86
CA PRO A 189 -20.41 24.36 -15.93
C PRO A 189 -19.51 24.62 -14.71
N ASN A 190 -19.28 23.59 -13.90
CA ASN A 190 -18.37 23.68 -12.77
C ASN A 190 -16.92 23.74 -13.28
N THR A 191 -16.41 24.96 -13.45
CA THR A 191 -15.00 25.28 -13.27
C THR A 191 -14.53 24.71 -11.94
N SER A 192 -13.73 23.64 -11.96
CA SER A 192 -12.95 23.22 -10.79
C SER A 192 -12.01 24.37 -10.42
N ILE A 193 -12.39 25.14 -9.41
CA ILE A 193 -11.49 26.07 -8.74
C ILE A 193 -10.46 25.20 -8.02
N TYR A 194 -9.30 25.05 -8.65
CA TYR A 194 -8.09 24.62 -7.98
C TYR A 194 -7.72 25.74 -6.99
N LEU A 195 -8.13 25.60 -5.74
CA LEU A 195 -7.49 26.34 -4.67
C LEU A 195 -6.07 25.80 -4.51
N LEU A 196 -5.16 26.34 -5.34
CA LEU A 196 -3.77 26.51 -4.98
C LEU A 196 -3.77 27.31 -3.68
N VAL A 197 -3.81 26.63 -2.55
CA VAL A 197 -3.34 27.24 -1.30
C VAL A 197 -1.86 27.48 -1.55
N GLY A 198 -1.56 28.75 -1.79
CA GLY A 198 -0.23 29.28 -2.06
C GLY A 198 0.76 28.76 -1.03
N GLY A 199 1.76 28.06 -1.56
CA GLY A 199 2.79 27.38 -0.83
C GLY A 199 3.50 26.45 -1.78
N LEU A 200 4.19 27.03 -2.77
CA LEU A 200 5.17 26.33 -3.59
C LEU A 200 6.33 25.95 -2.66
N ILE A 201 6.10 24.99 -1.76
CA ILE A 201 7.17 24.39 -0.99
C ILE A 201 7.81 23.40 -1.95
N LEU A 202 8.78 23.91 -2.72
CA LEU A 202 9.86 23.08 -3.25
C LEU A 202 10.56 22.49 -2.03
N PHE A 203 10.01 21.40 -1.48
CA PHE A 203 10.76 20.61 -0.54
C PHE A 203 11.92 20.03 -1.33
N SER A 204 13.11 20.63 -1.16
CA SER A 204 14.33 19.98 -1.62
C SER A 204 14.35 18.58 -1.02
N LEU A 205 14.90 17.61 -1.75
CA LEU A 205 15.03 16.22 -1.28
C LEU A 205 15.58 16.14 0.16
N ALA A 206 16.44 17.09 0.54
CA ALA A 206 16.98 17.23 1.88
C ALA A 206 15.89 17.41 2.96
N VAL A 207 14.86 18.23 2.73
CA VAL A 207 13.80 18.46 3.72
C VAL A 207 12.87 17.25 3.84
N LEU A 208 12.56 16.57 2.72
CA LEU A 208 11.83 15.29 2.76
C LEU A 208 12.63 14.23 3.55
N TRP A 209 13.95 14.19 3.36
CA TRP A 209 14.85 13.31 4.12
C TRP A 209 14.85 13.62 5.63
N ILE A 210 14.94 14.89 6.01
CA ILE A 210 14.90 15.32 7.42
C ILE A 210 13.56 14.95 8.06
N GLY A 211 12.45 15.25 7.40
CA GLY A 211 11.10 14.92 7.88
C GLY A 211 10.90 13.41 8.03
N TYR A 212 11.34 12.62 7.05
CA TYR A 212 11.32 11.16 7.10
C TYR A 212 12.08 10.63 8.33
N TRP A 213 13.30 11.10 8.55
CA TRP A 213 14.16 10.57 9.61
C TRP A 213 13.70 10.99 11.01
N LEU A 214 13.22 12.23 11.18
CA LEU A 214 12.57 12.68 12.42
C LEU A 214 11.31 11.85 12.72
N GLY A 215 10.50 11.54 11.71
CA GLY A 215 9.32 10.68 11.84
C GLY A 215 9.68 9.25 12.26
N LYS A 216 10.75 8.67 11.69
CA LYS A 216 11.19 7.30 12.01
C LYS A 216 11.76 7.20 13.44
N ARG A 217 12.53 8.19 13.90
CA ARG A 217 13.09 8.23 15.26
C ARG A 217 12.01 8.28 16.35
N LYS A 218 10.93 9.04 16.15
CA LYS A 218 9.81 9.09 17.11
C LYS A 218 9.12 7.73 17.28
N LYS A 219 9.02 6.90 16.23
CA LYS A 219 8.44 5.55 16.32
C LYS A 219 9.30 4.60 17.17
N VAL A 220 10.63 4.62 16.98
CA VAL A 220 11.54 3.77 17.77
C VAL A 220 11.45 4.13 19.25
N ALA A 221 11.42 5.43 19.57
CA ALA A 221 11.28 5.90 20.94
C ALA A 221 9.91 5.58 21.57
N ALA A 222 8.83 5.57 20.78
CA ALA A 222 7.49 5.23 21.27
C ALA A 222 7.35 3.73 21.57
N ASN A 223 7.95 2.86 20.73
CA ASN A 223 7.92 1.41 20.94
C ASN A 223 8.83 0.97 22.10
N SER A 224 9.97 1.64 22.32
CA SER A 224 10.88 1.33 23.45
C SER A 224 10.38 1.81 24.81
N MET A 225 9.30 2.60 24.86
CA MET A 225 8.65 3.07 26.09
C MET A 225 7.39 2.24 26.42
N ALA A 226 7.02 1.28 25.57
CA ALA A 226 5.84 0.44 25.69
C ALA A 226 6.16 -1.04 25.98
N GLU A 227 7.46 -1.39 26.10
CA GLU A 227 7.97 -2.64 26.66
C GLU A 227 8.44 -2.41 28.11
#